data_AF-A0A2U3D8S0-F1
#
_entry.id   AF-A0A2U3D8S0-F1
#
_cell.length_a   1.000
_cell.length_b   1.000
_cell.length_c   1.000
_cell.angle_alpha   90.00
_cell.angle_beta   90.00
_cell.angle_gamma   90.00
#
_symmetry.space_group_name_H-M   'P 1'
#
loop_
_entity.id
_entity.type
_entity.pdbx_description
1 polymer ?
#
loop_
_entity_poly.entity_id
_entity_poly.type
_entity_poly.pdbx_seq_one_letter_code
_entity_poly.pdbx_strand_id
1 'polypeptide(L)'
;MEAAAKRLDSLTKPKGSLGQFETWLIQAAGIQGTPIARFDQAHVVIMAGDHGVVEEGVSAYPADVTAQMVMNFLRGQAAVNALARQAQAQVHVVDIGVKGTIDHPFLIHKKVRAGTRNFCHEQALTTEEVWQALAIGVEVGEAVAIGGERVIALGEMGIGNTAVSSALLCAFSGVEVADVVGRGTGIDDTALARKISVIARALDLHQPKAQEPLDVLCKLGGLEIIGLAGVALGAAANRAVILADGLISTVAVLIAAKFEPRVSQYVIAAHRSPEPGHALALRLLGLRPVLDLGMRLGEASGAVTALLTLQGAARAMKEMATFEEASVATERFDSHLASAISAKHVHNVEEQRDDGMTLPGKSSSFSQEEPGLQYTEEELFFSEAERAAVYKAIYLRRDIRRFVPKELPEDALLRILNAGHHGPSVGFMQPWNFIVIRDHKLKQQLRNVVERERIAASLHFPDRKRDEYLRLKVEGILEAPLTICVTNDPTRGGSHVLGRNSIPETDLFSVSCAIENMWLAARAENIALGWVSIYQKPDIQEILRIPPHVTPVGLLTLGYTDEWPQQPILKTSGWRERVPFTEVLYQNQWGNRG
;
A
#
# COMPACT_ATOMS: atom_id res chain seq x y z
N MET A 1 15.09 16.41 -5.06
CA MET A 1 14.65 15.18 -4.38
C MET A 1 15.60 14.78 -3.27
N GLU A 2 16.90 14.57 -3.54
CA GLU A 2 17.89 14.22 -2.50
C GLU A 2 17.92 15.20 -1.31
N ALA A 3 17.92 16.51 -1.58
CA ALA A 3 17.87 17.52 -0.51
C ALA A 3 16.61 17.42 0.36
N ALA A 4 15.46 17.05 -0.22
CA ALA A 4 14.21 16.84 0.51
C ALA A 4 14.25 15.58 1.37
N ALA A 5 14.82 14.49 0.84
CA ALA A 5 15.05 13.27 1.60
C ALA A 5 15.99 13.54 2.79
N LYS A 6 17.10 14.25 2.56
CA LYS A 6 18.03 14.66 3.63
C LYS A 6 17.36 15.52 4.69
N ARG A 7 16.49 16.46 4.28
CA ARG A 7 15.70 17.29 5.20
C ARG A 7 14.75 16.46 6.06
N LEU A 8 14.06 15.47 5.47
CA LEU A 8 13.13 14.60 6.20
C LEU A 8 13.85 13.64 7.15
N ASP A 9 15.04 13.17 6.76
CA ASP A 9 15.90 12.30 7.56
C ASP A 9 16.54 13.01 8.75
N SER A 10 16.71 14.34 8.69
CA SER A 10 17.32 15.13 9.77
C SER A 10 16.33 15.61 10.83
N LEU A 11 15.03 15.48 10.59
CA LEU A 11 13.97 15.87 11.51
C LEU A 11 13.99 15.05 12.80
N THR A 12 13.56 15.65 13.91
CA THR A 12 13.41 15.01 15.24
C THR A 12 12.32 13.94 15.28
N LYS A 13 12.48 12.92 14.44
CA LYS A 13 11.63 11.75 14.30
C LYS A 13 12.50 10.57 13.85
N PRO A 14 12.09 9.31 14.12
CA PRO A 14 12.74 8.17 13.48
C PRO A 14 12.67 8.27 11.95
N LYS A 15 13.72 7.83 11.25
CA LYS A 15 13.74 7.83 9.78
C LYS A 15 12.55 7.05 9.23
N GLY A 16 11.88 7.61 8.22
CA GLY A 16 10.70 7.00 7.61
C GLY A 16 9.43 6.99 8.47
N SER A 17 9.42 7.56 9.69
CA SER A 17 8.27 7.45 10.60
C SER A 17 7.04 8.25 10.18
N LEU A 18 7.14 9.18 9.21
CA LEU A 18 5.94 9.79 8.58
C LEU A 18 5.41 8.94 7.41
N GLY A 19 6.01 7.77 7.14
CA GLY A 19 5.53 6.78 6.19
C GLY A 19 5.40 7.33 4.77
N GLN A 20 4.26 7.06 4.14
CA GLN A 20 3.99 7.41 2.75
C GLN A 20 3.99 8.93 2.49
N PHE A 21 3.77 9.76 3.52
CA PHE A 21 3.92 11.22 3.39
C PHE A 21 5.33 11.61 2.95
N GLU A 22 6.37 10.94 3.45
CA GLU A 22 7.75 11.26 3.07
C GLU A 22 7.96 11.08 1.56
N THR A 23 7.39 10.02 0.97
CA THR A 23 7.47 9.78 -0.47
C THR A 23 6.75 10.87 -1.27
N TRP A 24 5.52 11.23 -0.92
CA TRP A 24 4.76 12.27 -1.63
C TRP A 24 5.42 13.64 -1.49
N LEU A 25 5.98 13.97 -0.33
CA LEU A 25 6.71 15.22 -0.11
C LEU A 25 8.01 15.26 -0.92
N ILE A 26 8.76 14.15 -1.02
CA ILE A 26 9.96 14.07 -1.86
C ILE A 26 9.61 14.21 -3.35
N GLN A 27 8.52 13.59 -3.79
CA GLN A 27 8.00 13.72 -5.15
C GLN A 27 7.62 15.17 -5.44
N ALA A 28 6.79 15.79 -4.59
CA ALA A 28 6.36 17.18 -4.71
C ALA A 28 7.56 18.15 -4.71
N ALA A 29 8.54 17.93 -3.83
CA ALA A 29 9.80 18.68 -3.81
C ALA A 29 10.59 18.53 -5.13
N GLY A 30 10.61 17.32 -5.71
CA GLY A 30 11.22 17.05 -7.01
C GLY A 30 10.53 17.79 -8.16
N ILE A 31 9.21 17.79 -8.16
CA ILE A 31 8.37 18.52 -9.12
C ILE A 31 8.63 20.02 -8.98
N GLN A 32 8.46 20.58 -7.79
CA GLN A 32 8.56 22.02 -7.54
C GLN A 32 10.00 22.56 -7.60
N GLY A 33 11.02 21.68 -7.53
CA GLY A 33 12.42 22.09 -7.56
C GLY A 33 12.89 22.77 -6.25
N THR A 34 12.26 22.44 -5.12
CA THR A 34 12.56 22.99 -3.78
C THR A 34 12.90 21.86 -2.82
N PRO A 35 13.82 22.06 -1.85
CA PRO A 35 14.11 21.04 -0.83
C PRO A 35 12.96 20.85 0.17
N ILE A 36 12.02 21.79 0.26
CA ILE A 36 10.84 21.70 1.12
C ILE A 36 9.61 21.84 0.22
N ALA A 37 8.82 20.76 0.12
CA ALA A 37 7.58 20.75 -0.66
C ALA A 37 6.57 21.74 -0.08
N ARG A 38 5.80 22.37 -0.97
CA ARG A 38 4.81 23.39 -0.59
C ARG A 38 3.43 23.02 -1.12
N PHE A 39 2.42 23.32 -0.33
CA PHE A 39 1.02 23.08 -0.68
C PHE A 39 0.15 24.27 -0.22
N ASP A 40 0.73 25.45 0.04
CA ASP A 40 0.04 26.56 0.67
C ASP A 40 -0.93 27.25 -0.31
N GLN A 41 -0.60 27.24 -1.62
CA GLN A 41 -1.50 27.68 -2.69
C GLN A 41 -1.82 26.56 -3.68
N ALA A 42 -3.12 26.38 -3.94
CA ALA A 42 -3.61 25.39 -4.90
C ALA A 42 -4.75 25.94 -5.76
N HIS A 43 -4.96 25.28 -6.89
CA HIS A 43 -6.04 25.58 -7.80
C HIS A 43 -6.85 24.32 -8.07
N VAL A 44 -8.16 24.43 -8.03
CA VAL A 44 -9.07 23.38 -8.47
C VAL A 44 -9.52 23.74 -9.87
N VAL A 45 -9.37 22.83 -10.83
CA VAL A 45 -9.89 23.02 -12.19
C VAL A 45 -11.04 22.05 -12.40
N ILE A 46 -12.25 22.59 -12.53
CA ILE A 46 -13.47 21.85 -12.85
C ILE A 46 -13.72 21.96 -14.35
N MET A 47 -13.51 20.88 -15.09
CA MET A 47 -13.92 20.79 -16.49
C MET A 47 -15.35 20.24 -16.57
N ALA A 48 -16.24 20.95 -17.26
CA ALA A 48 -17.64 20.58 -17.38
C ALA A 48 -18.05 20.26 -18.83
N GLY A 49 -18.73 19.13 -19.02
CA GLY A 49 -19.18 18.66 -20.31
C GLY A 49 -20.32 17.65 -20.21
N ASP A 50 -21.22 17.64 -21.20
CA ASP A 50 -22.34 16.70 -21.28
C ASP A 50 -22.06 15.55 -22.25
N HIS A 51 -22.78 14.44 -22.06
CA HIS A 51 -22.57 13.22 -22.85
C HIS A 51 -23.84 12.74 -23.53
N GLY A 52 -23.72 12.34 -24.80
CA GLY A 52 -24.82 11.74 -25.55
C GLY A 52 -25.28 10.39 -24.98
N VAL A 53 -24.38 9.62 -24.35
CA VAL A 53 -24.71 8.30 -23.76
C VAL A 53 -25.78 8.37 -22.65
N VAL A 54 -26.07 9.55 -22.10
CA VAL A 54 -27.15 9.72 -21.11
C VAL A 54 -28.52 9.30 -21.67
N GLU A 55 -28.71 9.39 -22.99
CA GLU A 55 -29.93 8.94 -23.69
C GLU A 55 -30.20 7.43 -23.49
N GLU A 56 -29.18 6.65 -23.15
CA GLU A 56 -29.26 5.21 -22.88
C GLU A 56 -29.67 4.88 -21.42
N GLY A 57 -29.89 5.91 -20.58
CA GLY A 57 -30.30 5.73 -19.19
C GLY A 57 -29.20 5.17 -18.29
N VAL A 58 -27.95 5.61 -18.48
CA VAL A 58 -26.77 5.20 -17.70
C VAL A 58 -26.55 5.99 -16.39
N SER A 59 -27.43 6.95 -16.09
CA SER A 59 -27.35 7.84 -14.93
C SER A 59 -28.70 7.89 -14.20
N ALA A 60 -28.66 8.06 -12.88
CA ALA A 60 -29.85 8.33 -12.06
C ALA A 60 -30.36 9.78 -12.18
N TYR A 61 -29.54 10.69 -12.70
CA TYR A 61 -29.84 12.12 -12.82
C TYR A 61 -30.08 12.53 -14.27
N PRO A 62 -30.99 13.51 -14.52
CA PRO A 62 -31.21 14.06 -15.84
C PRO A 62 -30.02 14.92 -16.31
N ALA A 63 -29.87 15.08 -17.63
CA ALA A 63 -28.69 15.72 -18.23
C ALA A 63 -28.56 17.21 -17.88
N ASP A 64 -29.66 17.90 -17.58
CA ASP A 64 -29.67 19.32 -17.20
C ASP A 64 -29.00 19.60 -15.84
N VAL A 65 -28.78 18.56 -15.01
CA VAL A 65 -28.05 18.68 -13.74
C VAL A 65 -26.61 19.16 -13.95
N THR A 66 -25.97 18.86 -15.08
CA THR A 66 -24.62 19.37 -15.39
C THR A 66 -24.58 20.90 -15.31
N ALA A 67 -25.48 21.58 -16.03
CA ALA A 67 -25.54 23.04 -16.05
C ALA A 67 -25.94 23.64 -14.68
N GLN A 68 -26.84 22.97 -13.95
CA GLN A 68 -27.25 23.38 -12.61
C GLN A 68 -26.06 23.32 -11.63
N MET A 69 -25.26 22.26 -11.68
CA MET A 69 -24.07 22.12 -10.85
C MET A 69 -22.95 23.08 -11.25
N VAL A 70 -22.78 23.38 -12.54
CA VAL A 70 -21.88 24.46 -12.98
C VAL A 70 -22.27 25.79 -12.32
N MET A 71 -23.54 26.16 -12.33
CA MET A 71 -24.03 27.34 -11.62
C MET A 71 -23.81 27.25 -10.11
N ASN A 72 -23.91 26.05 -9.52
CA ASN A 72 -23.65 25.81 -8.10
C ASN A 72 -22.17 26.04 -7.73
N PHE A 73 -21.23 25.60 -8.57
CA PHE A 73 -19.79 25.86 -8.40
C PHE A 73 -19.49 27.35 -8.49
N LEU A 74 -20.06 28.03 -9.48
CA LEU A 74 -19.88 29.47 -9.73
C LEU A 74 -20.45 30.33 -8.59
N ARG A 75 -21.50 29.86 -7.90
CA ARG A 75 -22.07 30.48 -6.69
C ARG A 75 -21.30 30.13 -5.41
N GLY A 76 -20.30 29.25 -5.48
CA GLY A 76 -19.50 28.86 -4.32
C GLY A 76 -20.21 27.91 -3.34
N GLN A 77 -21.23 27.18 -3.80
CA GLN A 77 -22.18 26.46 -2.96
C GLN A 77 -22.01 24.93 -2.98
N ALA A 78 -21.16 24.38 -3.85
CA ALA A 78 -20.89 22.94 -3.87
C ALA A 78 -19.91 22.50 -2.78
N ALA A 79 -19.81 21.18 -2.57
CA ALA A 79 -18.91 20.59 -1.58
C ALA A 79 -17.45 20.97 -1.84
N VAL A 80 -17.00 20.93 -3.11
CA VAL A 80 -15.65 21.36 -3.47
C VAL A 80 -15.38 22.81 -3.13
N ASN A 81 -16.36 23.73 -3.27
CA ASN A 81 -16.15 25.13 -2.90
C ASN A 81 -15.94 25.29 -1.39
N ALA A 82 -16.70 24.54 -0.58
CA ALA A 82 -16.54 24.56 0.87
C ALA A 82 -15.16 24.04 1.31
N LEU A 83 -14.73 22.91 0.75
CA LEU A 83 -13.42 22.32 1.01
C LEU A 83 -12.29 23.23 0.49
N ALA A 84 -12.45 23.81 -0.70
CA ALA A 84 -11.44 24.67 -1.31
C ALA A 84 -11.18 25.93 -0.49
N ARG A 85 -12.23 26.55 0.09
CA ARG A 85 -12.05 27.66 1.04
C ARG A 85 -11.21 27.26 2.25
N GLN A 86 -11.45 26.07 2.81
CA GLN A 86 -10.67 25.55 3.93
C GLN A 86 -9.21 25.30 3.54
N ALA A 87 -8.96 24.77 2.34
CA ALA A 87 -7.64 24.47 1.82
C ALA A 87 -6.93 25.68 1.18
N GLN A 88 -7.55 26.87 1.21
CA GLN A 88 -7.07 28.07 0.52
C GLN A 88 -6.83 27.85 -0.99
N ALA A 89 -7.64 26.99 -1.60
CA ALA A 89 -7.58 26.68 -3.02
C ALA A 89 -8.58 27.52 -3.82
N GLN A 90 -8.16 27.99 -4.99
CA GLN A 90 -9.03 28.75 -5.91
C GLN A 90 -9.72 27.80 -6.88
N VAL A 91 -11.05 27.89 -7.01
CA VAL A 91 -11.83 27.06 -7.94
C VAL A 91 -12.01 27.78 -9.27
N HIS A 92 -11.60 27.14 -10.35
CA HIS A 92 -11.78 27.56 -11.74
C HIS A 92 -12.77 26.61 -12.42
N VAL A 93 -13.81 27.15 -13.05
CA VAL A 93 -14.84 26.35 -13.73
C VAL A 93 -14.72 26.62 -15.22
N VAL A 94 -14.56 25.55 -16.00
CA VAL A 94 -14.40 25.61 -17.45
C VAL A 94 -15.57 24.88 -18.10
N ASP A 95 -16.35 25.60 -18.91
CA ASP A 95 -17.33 24.99 -19.78
C ASP A 95 -16.66 24.64 -21.11
N ILE A 96 -16.35 23.35 -21.27
CA ILE A 96 -15.74 22.79 -22.48
C ILE A 96 -16.76 22.05 -23.34
N GLY A 97 -17.89 21.64 -22.76
CA GLY A 97 -18.92 20.97 -23.53
C GLY A 97 -20.30 20.83 -22.91
N VAL A 98 -20.74 21.75 -22.06
CA VAL A 98 -22.08 21.69 -21.44
C VAL A 98 -23.16 21.97 -22.50
N LYS A 99 -24.29 21.23 -22.45
CA LYS A 99 -25.45 21.48 -23.31
C LYS A 99 -26.13 22.80 -22.90
N GLY A 100 -26.39 23.64 -23.90
CA GLY A 100 -26.97 24.97 -23.70
C GLY A 100 -25.93 26.06 -23.46
N THR A 101 -26.40 27.21 -22.98
CA THR A 101 -25.57 28.40 -22.73
C THR A 101 -25.65 28.75 -21.26
N ILE A 102 -24.48 28.93 -20.64
CA ILE A 102 -24.34 29.45 -19.29
C ILE A 102 -23.62 30.79 -19.44
N ASP A 103 -24.18 31.85 -18.88
CA ASP A 103 -23.57 33.17 -18.87
C ASP A 103 -23.23 33.55 -17.43
N HIS A 104 -21.94 33.67 -17.13
CA HIS A 104 -21.45 34.03 -15.80
C HIS A 104 -20.02 34.58 -15.87
N PRO A 105 -19.71 35.70 -15.20
CA PRO A 105 -18.40 36.36 -15.33
C PRO A 105 -17.20 35.53 -14.85
N PHE A 106 -17.44 34.55 -13.98
CA PHE A 106 -16.39 33.65 -13.45
C PHE A 106 -16.32 32.30 -14.17
N LEU A 107 -17.10 32.10 -15.25
CA LEU A 107 -17.01 30.91 -16.07
C LEU A 107 -15.94 31.10 -17.16
N ILE A 108 -15.07 30.10 -17.34
CA ILE A 108 -14.13 30.07 -18.45
C ILE A 108 -14.85 29.44 -19.65
N HIS A 109 -15.19 30.25 -20.65
CA HIS A 109 -15.92 29.83 -21.84
C HIS A 109 -14.97 29.25 -22.88
N LYS A 110 -14.91 27.92 -22.98
CA LYS A 110 -14.06 27.19 -23.94
C LYS A 110 -14.83 26.06 -24.63
N LYS A 111 -16.13 26.26 -24.86
CA LYS A 111 -17.02 25.22 -25.39
C LYS A 111 -16.60 24.78 -26.79
N VAL A 112 -16.22 23.52 -26.92
CA VAL A 112 -15.93 22.85 -28.19
C VAL A 112 -17.23 22.46 -28.89
N ARG A 113 -18.17 21.89 -28.12
CA ARG A 113 -19.46 21.38 -28.59
C ARG A 113 -20.49 21.36 -27.47
N ALA A 114 -21.77 21.50 -27.76
CA ALA A 114 -22.84 21.31 -26.78
C ALA A 114 -23.12 19.81 -26.53
N GLY A 115 -22.28 19.19 -25.70
CA GLY A 115 -22.31 17.76 -25.38
C GLY A 115 -21.75 16.85 -26.47
N THR A 116 -21.20 15.69 -26.08
CA THR A 116 -20.73 14.68 -27.04
C THR A 116 -21.89 14.02 -27.77
N ARG A 117 -21.59 13.37 -28.91
CA ARG A 117 -22.55 12.47 -29.56
C ARG A 117 -22.72 11.21 -28.71
N ASN A 118 -23.81 10.47 -28.94
CA ASN A 118 -24.02 9.19 -28.27
C ASN A 118 -23.14 8.12 -28.92
N PHE A 119 -22.11 7.67 -28.21
CA PHE A 119 -21.16 6.68 -28.71
C PHE A 119 -21.80 5.31 -29.00
N CYS A 120 -23.06 5.10 -28.61
CA CYS A 120 -23.78 3.87 -28.88
C CYS A 120 -24.35 3.81 -30.31
N HIS A 121 -24.25 4.91 -31.07
CA HIS A 121 -24.80 5.04 -32.42
C HIS A 121 -23.76 5.56 -33.43
N GLU A 122 -22.91 6.49 -33.02
CA GLU A 122 -21.87 7.09 -33.86
C GLU A 122 -20.60 7.34 -33.02
N GLN A 123 -19.54 7.90 -33.60
CA GLN A 123 -18.35 8.30 -32.80
C GLN A 123 -18.71 9.46 -31.87
N ALA A 124 -18.20 9.46 -30.62
CA ALA A 124 -18.46 10.51 -29.65
C ALA A 124 -18.00 11.90 -30.14
N LEU A 125 -16.83 11.96 -30.78
CA LEU A 125 -16.08 13.17 -31.14
C LEU A 125 -15.35 13.01 -32.48
N THR A 126 -15.12 14.11 -33.18
CA THR A 126 -14.17 14.15 -34.31
C THR A 126 -12.72 14.33 -33.82
N THR A 127 -11.76 14.04 -34.69
CA THR A 127 -10.33 14.24 -34.39
C THR A 127 -10.02 15.71 -34.03
N GLU A 128 -10.65 16.67 -34.70
CA GLU A 128 -10.51 18.10 -34.42
C GLU A 128 -11.07 18.45 -33.05
N GLU A 129 -12.24 17.91 -32.68
CA GLU A 129 -12.84 18.12 -31.37
C GLU A 129 -11.97 17.55 -30.24
N VAL A 130 -11.35 16.38 -30.43
CA VAL A 130 -10.40 15.78 -29.47
C VAL A 130 -9.16 16.66 -29.30
N TRP A 131 -8.54 17.10 -30.39
CA TRP A 131 -7.35 17.96 -30.32
C TRP A 131 -7.66 19.33 -29.73
N GLN A 132 -8.82 19.91 -30.06
CA GLN A 132 -9.25 21.18 -29.49
C GLN A 132 -9.46 21.05 -27.98
N ALA A 133 -10.09 19.97 -27.51
CA ALA A 133 -10.28 19.74 -26.09
C ALA A 133 -8.96 19.56 -25.32
N LEU A 134 -8.01 18.79 -25.89
CA LEU A 134 -6.66 18.64 -25.33
C LEU A 134 -5.94 19.99 -25.26
N ALA A 135 -5.96 20.77 -26.35
CA ALA A 135 -5.29 22.06 -26.42
C ALA A 135 -5.85 23.08 -25.42
N ILE A 136 -7.19 23.14 -25.27
CA ILE A 136 -7.85 23.95 -24.24
C ILE A 136 -7.40 23.52 -22.85
N GLY A 137 -7.35 22.21 -22.59
CA GLY A 137 -6.88 21.67 -21.33
C GLY A 137 -5.46 22.11 -21.02
N VAL A 138 -4.54 21.98 -21.98
CA VAL A 138 -3.15 22.43 -21.85
C VAL A 138 -3.11 23.92 -21.53
N GLU A 139 -3.79 24.77 -22.31
CA GLU A 139 -3.86 26.22 -22.07
C GLU A 139 -4.33 26.55 -20.65
N VAL A 140 -5.37 25.89 -20.17
CA VAL A 140 -5.89 26.08 -18.80
C VAL A 140 -4.87 25.61 -17.76
N GLY A 141 -4.28 24.43 -17.94
CA GLY A 141 -3.28 23.87 -17.03
C GLY A 141 -2.03 24.74 -16.93
N GLU A 142 -1.56 25.27 -18.06
CA GLU A 142 -0.44 26.21 -18.11
C GLU A 142 -0.79 27.52 -17.40
N ALA A 143 -1.94 28.13 -17.73
CA ALA A 143 -2.37 29.40 -17.14
C ALA A 143 -2.53 29.33 -15.62
N VAL A 144 -3.08 28.22 -15.12
CA VAL A 144 -3.29 27.99 -13.68
C VAL A 144 -1.99 27.60 -12.96
N ALA A 145 -1.01 27.03 -13.66
CA ALA A 145 0.28 26.68 -13.08
C ALA A 145 1.24 27.88 -12.93
N ILE A 146 0.89 29.08 -13.42
CA ILE A 146 1.71 30.30 -13.29
C ILE A 146 1.71 30.76 -11.82
N GLY A 147 2.85 30.59 -11.13
CA GLY A 147 2.98 31.00 -9.73
C GLY A 147 4.04 30.19 -8.97
N GLY A 148 4.14 30.44 -7.65
CA GLY A 148 5.22 29.92 -6.80
C GLY A 148 5.05 28.48 -6.28
N GLU A 149 3.82 28.01 -6.07
CA GLU A 149 3.60 26.73 -5.34
C GLU A 149 2.87 25.64 -6.12
N ARG A 150 2.23 25.99 -7.25
CA ARG A 150 1.83 25.10 -8.36
C ARG A 150 1.22 23.75 -7.94
N VAL A 151 0.14 23.76 -7.16
CA VAL A 151 -0.67 22.56 -6.91
C VAL A 151 -1.99 22.67 -7.66
N ILE A 152 -2.34 21.67 -8.47
CA ILE A 152 -3.56 21.64 -9.26
C ILE A 152 -4.37 20.39 -8.92
N ALA A 153 -5.58 20.58 -8.41
CA ALA A 153 -6.56 19.53 -8.19
C ALA A 153 -7.47 19.39 -9.42
N LEU A 154 -7.54 18.18 -9.97
CA LEU A 154 -8.36 17.86 -11.13
C LEU A 154 -9.78 17.53 -10.69
N GLY A 155 -10.76 18.26 -11.22
CA GLY A 155 -12.17 18.02 -10.97
C GLY A 155 -12.99 18.10 -12.25
N GLU A 156 -14.16 17.49 -12.20
CA GLU A 156 -15.02 17.31 -13.35
C GLU A 156 -16.47 17.56 -12.98
N MET A 157 -17.29 17.79 -14.01
CA MET A 157 -18.73 17.74 -13.89
C MET A 157 -19.34 17.31 -15.22
N GLY A 158 -20.00 16.16 -15.23
CA GLY A 158 -20.70 15.68 -16.42
C GLY A 158 -21.60 14.51 -16.12
N ILE A 159 -22.91 14.67 -16.33
CA ILE A 159 -23.83 13.55 -16.15
C ILE A 159 -23.53 12.45 -17.17
N GLY A 160 -23.26 11.23 -16.69
CA GLY A 160 -22.93 10.07 -17.51
C GLY A 160 -21.44 9.82 -17.71
N ASN A 161 -20.56 10.70 -17.25
CA ASN A 161 -19.12 10.56 -17.45
C ASN A 161 -18.51 9.30 -16.80
N THR A 162 -19.10 8.74 -15.73
CA THR A 162 -18.65 7.44 -15.19
C THR A 162 -18.80 6.31 -16.20
N ALA A 163 -19.79 6.37 -17.11
CA ALA A 163 -19.91 5.41 -18.20
C ALA A 163 -18.81 5.61 -19.26
N VAL A 164 -18.53 6.87 -19.59
CA VAL A 164 -17.46 7.28 -20.52
C VAL A 164 -16.09 6.85 -19.99
N SER A 165 -15.77 7.18 -18.74
CA SER A 165 -14.52 6.77 -18.08
C SER A 165 -14.37 5.25 -18.01
N SER A 166 -15.46 4.52 -17.76
CA SER A 166 -15.43 3.05 -17.75
C SER A 166 -15.17 2.49 -19.15
N ALA A 167 -15.83 3.02 -20.19
CA ALA A 167 -15.61 2.63 -21.58
C ALA A 167 -14.16 2.88 -22.03
N LEU A 168 -13.61 4.06 -21.70
CA LEU A 168 -12.21 4.42 -21.95
C LEU A 168 -11.24 3.46 -21.23
N LEU A 169 -11.50 3.13 -19.96
CA LEU A 169 -10.67 2.17 -19.23
C LEU A 169 -10.70 0.78 -19.85
N CYS A 170 -11.87 0.28 -20.23
CA CYS A 170 -12.00 -1.01 -20.92
C CYS A 170 -11.19 -0.99 -22.22
N ALA A 171 -11.36 0.05 -23.05
CA ALA A 171 -10.64 0.20 -24.31
C ALA A 171 -9.10 0.25 -24.13
N PHE A 172 -8.59 0.94 -23.11
CA PHE A 172 -7.16 1.05 -22.88
C PHE A 172 -6.51 -0.14 -22.17
N SER A 173 -7.29 -0.94 -21.44
CA SER A 173 -6.77 -2.04 -20.60
C SER A 173 -7.09 -3.43 -21.14
N GLY A 174 -8.11 -3.57 -21.98
CA GLY A 174 -8.64 -4.87 -22.41
C GLY A 174 -9.38 -5.63 -21.31
N VAL A 175 -9.64 -5.01 -20.16
CA VAL A 175 -10.40 -5.63 -19.06
C VAL A 175 -11.89 -5.65 -19.40
N GLU A 176 -12.57 -6.72 -18.98
CA GLU A 176 -14.00 -6.91 -19.17
C GLU A 176 -14.84 -5.79 -18.53
N VAL A 177 -15.91 -5.40 -19.21
CA VAL A 177 -16.76 -4.27 -18.80
C VAL A 177 -17.35 -4.47 -17.40
N ALA A 178 -17.73 -5.71 -17.07
CA ALA A 178 -18.31 -6.07 -15.79
C ALA A 178 -17.36 -5.82 -14.59
N ASP A 179 -16.04 -5.85 -14.81
CA ASP A 179 -15.04 -5.66 -13.77
C ASP A 179 -14.65 -4.18 -13.55
N VAL A 180 -15.04 -3.30 -14.49
CA VAL A 180 -14.69 -1.87 -14.47
C VAL A 180 -15.88 -1.01 -14.03
N VAL A 181 -17.10 -1.39 -14.42
CA VAL A 181 -18.29 -0.55 -14.24
C VAL A 181 -18.81 -0.61 -12.80
N GLY A 182 -18.85 0.55 -12.15
CA GLY A 182 -19.50 0.75 -10.86
C GLY A 182 -20.83 1.48 -10.92
N ARG A 183 -21.42 1.69 -9.75
CA ARG A 183 -22.74 2.31 -9.57
C ARG A 183 -22.74 3.83 -9.79
N GLY A 184 -21.59 4.48 -9.84
CA GLY A 184 -21.46 5.92 -10.02
C GLY A 184 -22.33 6.71 -9.03
N THR A 185 -23.32 7.41 -9.58
CA THR A 185 -24.31 8.23 -8.86
C THR A 185 -25.27 7.44 -7.94
N GLY A 186 -25.10 6.12 -7.81
CA GLY A 186 -25.87 5.28 -6.90
C GLY A 186 -27.01 4.50 -7.58
N ILE A 187 -26.80 4.09 -8.83
CA ILE A 187 -27.81 3.35 -9.60
C ILE A 187 -28.10 1.95 -9.02
N ASP A 188 -29.33 1.46 -9.24
CA ASP A 188 -29.75 0.11 -8.85
C ASP A 188 -29.15 -1.00 -9.75
N ASP A 189 -29.43 -2.26 -9.44
CA ASP A 189 -28.88 -3.42 -10.17
C ASP A 189 -29.33 -3.47 -11.63
N THR A 190 -30.55 -3.02 -11.90
CA THR A 190 -31.11 -2.99 -13.26
C THR A 190 -30.39 -1.94 -14.11
N ALA A 191 -30.19 -0.76 -13.54
CA ALA A 191 -29.45 0.32 -14.18
C ALA A 191 -27.96 0.00 -14.32
N LEU A 192 -27.36 -0.72 -13.35
CA LEU A 192 -25.98 -1.22 -13.47
C LEU A 192 -25.84 -2.21 -14.63
N ALA A 193 -26.72 -3.21 -14.73
CA ALA A 193 -26.74 -4.16 -15.84
C ALA A 193 -26.93 -3.46 -17.19
N ARG A 194 -27.80 -2.44 -17.25
CA ARG A 194 -27.98 -1.60 -18.44
C ARG A 194 -26.68 -0.87 -18.79
N LYS A 195 -26.03 -0.22 -17.83
CA LYS A 195 -24.77 0.51 -18.04
C LYS A 195 -23.66 -0.42 -18.58
N ILE A 196 -23.54 -1.63 -18.03
CA ILE A 196 -22.62 -2.67 -18.53
C ILE A 196 -22.95 -3.01 -20.00
N SER A 197 -24.21 -3.29 -20.30
CA SER A 197 -24.65 -3.64 -21.67
C SER A 197 -24.43 -2.50 -22.66
N VAL A 198 -24.68 -1.25 -22.26
CA VAL A 198 -24.48 -0.05 -23.08
C VAL A 198 -23.00 0.12 -23.44
N ILE A 199 -22.11 -0.02 -22.46
CA ILE A 199 -20.66 0.11 -22.69
C ILE A 199 -20.15 -1.05 -23.54
N ALA A 200 -20.57 -2.30 -23.27
CA ALA A 200 -20.19 -3.45 -24.07
C ALA A 200 -20.60 -3.30 -25.54
N ARG A 201 -21.83 -2.84 -25.79
CA ARG A 201 -22.35 -2.57 -27.15
C ARG A 201 -21.54 -1.48 -27.86
N ALA A 202 -21.16 -0.42 -27.16
CA ALA A 202 -20.34 0.64 -27.74
C ALA A 202 -18.92 0.16 -28.10
N LEU A 203 -18.30 -0.65 -27.22
CA LEU A 203 -17.00 -1.25 -27.49
C LEU A 203 -17.05 -2.21 -28.70
N ASP A 204 -18.10 -3.03 -28.79
CA ASP A 204 -18.31 -3.96 -29.90
C ASP A 204 -18.53 -3.23 -31.24
N LEU A 205 -19.35 -2.18 -31.23
CA LEU A 205 -19.61 -1.35 -32.41
C LEU A 205 -18.34 -0.70 -32.96
N HIS A 206 -17.52 -0.13 -32.07
CA HIS A 206 -16.42 0.75 -32.47
C HIS A 206 -15.07 0.04 -32.61
N GLN A 207 -14.88 -1.10 -31.94
CA GLN A 207 -13.61 -1.84 -31.90
C GLN A 207 -12.40 -0.89 -31.73
N PRO A 208 -12.36 -0.09 -30.63
CA PRO A 208 -11.32 0.92 -30.45
C PRO A 208 -9.94 0.27 -30.29
N LYS A 209 -8.93 0.87 -30.89
CA LYS A 209 -7.56 0.35 -30.84
C LYS A 209 -6.78 0.94 -29.66
N ALA A 210 -6.53 0.14 -28.64
CA ALA A 210 -5.91 0.56 -27.37
C ALA A 210 -4.56 1.32 -27.53
N GLN A 211 -3.81 1.01 -28.58
CA GLN A 211 -2.50 1.59 -28.92
C GLN A 211 -2.58 2.90 -29.72
N GLU A 212 -3.77 3.30 -30.18
CA GLU A 212 -4.02 4.53 -30.92
C GLU A 212 -4.92 5.45 -30.06
N PRO A 213 -4.36 6.31 -29.18
CA PRO A 213 -5.16 7.07 -28.22
C PRO A 213 -6.23 7.95 -28.86
N LEU A 214 -5.94 8.55 -30.03
CA LEU A 214 -6.92 9.34 -30.77
C LEU A 214 -8.12 8.51 -31.25
N ASP A 215 -7.89 7.28 -31.72
CA ASP A 215 -8.98 6.39 -32.16
C ASP A 215 -9.94 6.12 -30.99
N VAL A 216 -9.39 5.76 -29.82
CA VAL A 216 -10.16 5.53 -28.60
C VAL A 216 -10.97 6.77 -28.20
N LEU A 217 -10.34 7.95 -28.20
CA LEU A 217 -10.96 9.21 -27.78
C LEU A 217 -12.04 9.70 -28.76
N CYS A 218 -11.85 9.57 -30.07
CA CYS A 218 -12.88 9.92 -31.05
C CYS A 218 -14.11 9.03 -30.87
N LYS A 219 -13.90 7.72 -30.67
CA LYS A 219 -14.99 6.74 -30.53
C LYS A 219 -15.78 6.90 -29.23
N LEU A 220 -15.09 7.05 -28.09
CA LEU A 220 -15.67 6.87 -26.76
C LEU A 220 -15.46 8.04 -25.78
N GLY A 221 -14.81 9.13 -26.21
CA GLY A 221 -14.35 10.19 -25.32
C GLY A 221 -15.42 11.12 -24.74
N GLY A 222 -15.04 11.83 -23.67
CA GLY A 222 -15.75 12.96 -23.08
C GLY A 222 -14.89 14.22 -23.16
N LEU A 223 -15.48 15.36 -23.54
CA LEU A 223 -14.74 16.61 -23.73
C LEU A 223 -14.07 17.09 -22.44
N GLU A 224 -14.73 16.94 -21.30
CA GLU A 224 -14.24 17.31 -19.98
C GLU A 224 -13.13 16.38 -19.47
N ILE A 225 -13.22 15.08 -19.76
CA ILE A 225 -12.16 14.11 -19.44
C ILE A 225 -10.91 14.40 -20.27
N ILE A 226 -11.08 14.67 -21.57
CA ILE A 226 -9.99 15.00 -22.48
C ILE A 226 -9.39 16.37 -22.12
N GLY A 227 -10.23 17.33 -21.76
CA GLY A 227 -9.81 18.62 -21.22
C GLY A 227 -8.97 18.47 -19.97
N LEU A 228 -9.37 17.63 -19.01
CA LEU A 228 -8.57 17.33 -17.82
C LEU A 228 -7.24 16.64 -18.15
N ALA A 229 -7.20 15.79 -19.18
CA ALA A 229 -5.95 15.20 -19.65
C ALA A 229 -4.99 16.30 -20.15
N GLY A 230 -5.52 17.27 -20.90
CA GLY A 230 -4.78 18.47 -21.29
C GLY A 230 -4.30 19.28 -20.08
N VAL A 231 -5.16 19.50 -19.07
CA VAL A 231 -4.79 20.20 -17.83
C VAL A 231 -3.61 19.51 -17.15
N ALA A 232 -3.63 18.18 -17.07
CA ALA A 232 -2.53 17.41 -16.49
C ALA A 232 -1.23 17.58 -17.29
N LEU A 233 -1.29 17.61 -18.61
CA LEU A 233 -0.11 17.85 -19.47
C LEU A 233 0.45 19.26 -19.28
N GLY A 234 -0.40 20.29 -19.34
CA GLY A 234 0.01 21.69 -19.15
C GLY A 234 0.56 21.96 -17.75
N ALA A 235 -0.05 21.36 -16.73
CA ALA A 235 0.40 21.39 -15.35
C ALA A 235 1.79 20.74 -15.19
N ALA A 236 1.98 19.54 -15.73
CA ALA A 236 3.27 18.83 -15.66
C ALA A 236 4.38 19.58 -16.40
N ALA A 237 4.09 20.14 -17.59
CA ALA A 237 5.03 20.98 -18.34
C ALA A 237 5.49 22.19 -17.52
N ASN A 238 4.62 22.72 -16.65
CA ASN A 238 4.90 23.82 -15.74
C ASN A 238 5.33 23.38 -14.34
N ARG A 239 5.71 22.12 -14.16
CA ARG A 239 6.22 21.60 -12.88
C ARG A 239 5.24 21.80 -11.73
N ALA A 240 3.95 21.63 -12.00
CA ALA A 240 2.90 21.63 -10.99
C ALA A 240 2.67 20.21 -10.44
N VAL A 241 2.39 20.11 -9.15
CA VAL A 241 1.89 18.89 -8.52
C VAL A 241 0.43 18.74 -8.85
N ILE A 242 0.05 17.58 -9.38
CA ILE A 242 -1.31 17.28 -9.82
C ILE A 242 -1.97 16.36 -8.81
N LEU A 243 -3.12 16.75 -8.27
CA LEU A 243 -3.94 15.88 -7.42
C LEU A 243 -5.08 15.29 -8.27
N ALA A 244 -5.02 13.98 -8.51
CA ALA A 244 -6.09 13.25 -9.16
C ALA A 244 -7.13 12.83 -8.11
N ASP A 245 -8.39 13.23 -8.31
CA ASP A 245 -9.51 12.98 -7.40
C ASP A 245 -9.99 11.52 -7.42
N GLY A 246 -11.08 11.25 -8.13
CA GLY A 246 -11.72 9.94 -8.27
C GLY A 246 -11.47 9.29 -9.64
N LEU A 247 -12.38 8.37 -10.00
CA LEU A 247 -12.31 7.60 -11.25
C LEU A 247 -12.03 8.49 -12.47
N ILE A 248 -12.86 9.52 -12.67
CA ILE A 248 -12.89 10.31 -13.91
C ILE A 248 -11.58 11.10 -14.10
N SER A 249 -11.11 11.80 -13.06
CA SER A 249 -9.82 12.51 -13.10
C SER A 249 -8.64 11.56 -13.27
N THR A 250 -8.68 10.37 -12.67
CA THR A 250 -7.61 9.38 -12.82
C THR A 250 -7.58 8.80 -14.24
N VAL A 251 -8.75 8.64 -14.88
CA VAL A 251 -8.84 8.29 -16.31
C VAL A 251 -8.32 9.42 -17.20
N ALA A 252 -8.57 10.68 -16.85
CA ALA A 252 -7.96 11.82 -17.55
C ALA A 252 -6.43 11.79 -17.47
N VAL A 253 -5.85 11.48 -16.30
CA VAL A 253 -4.40 11.28 -16.16
C VAL A 253 -3.91 10.08 -16.98
N LEU A 254 -4.67 8.99 -17.03
CA LEU A 254 -4.35 7.84 -17.89
C LEU A 254 -4.29 8.23 -19.37
N ILE A 255 -5.25 9.05 -19.83
CA ILE A 255 -5.23 9.60 -21.19
C ILE A 255 -3.99 10.46 -21.40
N ALA A 256 -3.68 11.37 -20.48
CA ALA A 256 -2.46 12.18 -20.57
C ALA A 256 -1.20 11.30 -20.67
N ALA A 257 -1.13 10.21 -19.90
CA ALA A 257 0.00 9.27 -19.93
C ALA A 257 0.10 8.47 -21.23
N LYS A 258 -0.98 8.34 -22.00
CA LYS A 258 -0.93 7.76 -23.36
C LYS A 258 -0.24 8.68 -24.37
N PHE A 259 -0.23 9.99 -24.12
CA PHE A 259 0.49 10.97 -24.95
C PHE A 259 1.90 11.25 -24.41
N GLU A 260 2.05 11.40 -23.10
CA GLU A 260 3.33 11.63 -22.43
C GLU A 260 3.41 10.82 -21.12
N PRO A 261 4.07 9.65 -21.12
CA PRO A 261 4.10 8.75 -19.97
C PRO A 261 4.65 9.37 -18.67
N ARG A 262 5.54 10.37 -18.79
CA ARG A 262 6.15 11.04 -17.62
C ARG A 262 5.16 11.88 -16.81
N VAL A 263 3.99 12.22 -17.36
CA VAL A 263 2.96 12.99 -16.63
C VAL A 263 2.57 12.31 -15.31
N SER A 264 2.58 10.97 -15.27
CA SER A 264 2.28 10.18 -14.07
C SER A 264 3.20 10.52 -12.88
N GLN A 265 4.44 10.94 -13.14
CA GLN A 265 5.41 11.33 -12.11
C GLN A 265 5.06 12.67 -11.44
N TYR A 266 4.18 13.47 -12.05
CA TYR A 266 3.68 14.73 -11.51
C TYR A 266 2.40 14.56 -10.68
N VAL A 267 1.86 13.34 -10.61
CA VAL A 267 0.54 13.07 -10.05
C VAL A 267 0.66 12.42 -8.67
N ILE A 268 -0.17 12.90 -7.76
CA ILE A 268 -0.49 12.26 -6.48
C ILE A 268 -1.97 11.88 -6.54
N ALA A 269 -2.28 10.59 -6.37
CA ALA A 269 -3.66 10.14 -6.27
C ALA A 269 -4.24 10.57 -4.92
N ALA A 270 -5.37 11.26 -4.91
CA ALA A 270 -5.93 11.85 -3.72
C ALA A 270 -6.61 10.82 -2.82
N HIS A 271 -7.52 10.02 -3.37
CA HIS A 271 -8.25 9.04 -2.59
C HIS A 271 -8.56 7.77 -3.38
N ARG A 272 -8.88 6.70 -2.67
CA ARG A 272 -9.51 5.52 -3.25
C ARG A 272 -11.02 5.76 -3.32
N SER A 273 -11.58 5.69 -4.53
CA SER A 273 -13.04 5.64 -4.75
C SER A 273 -13.50 4.19 -4.70
N PRO A 274 -14.72 3.90 -4.21
CA PRO A 274 -15.30 2.56 -4.28
C PRO A 274 -15.69 2.14 -5.71
N GLU A 275 -15.59 3.02 -6.70
CA GLU A 275 -15.78 2.64 -8.11
C GLU A 275 -14.73 1.60 -8.56
N PRO A 276 -15.12 0.40 -9.04
CA PRO A 276 -14.19 -0.68 -9.40
C PRO A 276 -13.11 -0.24 -10.40
N GLY A 277 -13.52 0.52 -11.42
CA GLY A 277 -12.60 1.08 -12.41
C GLY A 277 -11.51 1.98 -11.84
N HIS A 278 -11.72 2.59 -10.67
CA HIS A 278 -10.71 3.49 -10.09
C HIS A 278 -9.49 2.70 -9.61
N ALA A 279 -9.70 1.53 -9.00
CA ALA A 279 -8.60 0.65 -8.59
C ALA A 279 -7.77 0.16 -9.79
N LEU A 280 -8.42 -0.10 -10.93
CA LEU A 280 -7.73 -0.42 -12.18
C LEU A 280 -6.93 0.77 -12.69
N ALA A 281 -7.53 1.97 -12.75
CA ALA A 281 -6.86 3.18 -13.23
C ALA A 281 -5.61 3.53 -12.39
N LEU A 282 -5.70 3.45 -11.07
CA LEU A 282 -4.56 3.66 -10.15
C LEU A 282 -3.43 2.66 -10.41
N ARG A 283 -3.77 1.39 -10.62
CA ARG A 283 -2.79 0.33 -10.92
C ARG A 283 -2.09 0.54 -12.26
N LEU A 284 -2.82 0.91 -13.31
CA LEU A 284 -2.25 1.21 -14.63
C LEU A 284 -1.27 2.39 -14.59
N LEU A 285 -1.50 3.34 -13.69
CA LEU A 285 -0.63 4.51 -13.49
C LEU A 285 0.45 4.30 -12.42
N GLY A 286 0.44 3.19 -11.70
CA GLY A 286 1.37 2.93 -10.59
C GLY A 286 1.19 3.87 -9.38
N LEU A 287 -0.02 4.42 -9.19
CA LEU A 287 -0.30 5.42 -8.16
C LEU A 287 -0.87 4.79 -6.88
N ARG A 288 -0.50 5.37 -5.73
CA ARG A 288 -1.07 5.04 -4.42
C ARG A 288 -1.86 6.23 -3.88
N PRO A 289 -3.12 6.04 -3.46
CA PRO A 289 -3.96 7.14 -2.98
C PRO A 289 -3.54 7.62 -1.58
N VAL A 290 -3.74 8.91 -1.30
CA VAL A 290 -3.50 9.51 0.02
C VAL A 290 -4.53 9.04 1.05
N LEU A 291 -5.79 8.93 0.64
CA LEU A 291 -6.93 8.65 1.52
C LEU A 291 -7.72 7.41 1.06
N ASP A 292 -8.35 6.71 1.99
CA ASP A 292 -9.34 5.66 1.70
C ASP A 292 -10.57 5.88 2.59
N LEU A 293 -11.50 6.69 2.09
CA LEU A 293 -12.67 7.18 2.84
C LEU A 293 -14.01 6.75 2.22
N GLY A 294 -13.98 5.93 1.16
CA GLY A 294 -15.18 5.56 0.41
C GLY A 294 -15.88 6.72 -0.31
N MET A 295 -15.18 7.85 -0.53
CA MET A 295 -15.72 9.00 -1.26
C MET A 295 -16.00 8.65 -2.72
N ARG A 296 -17.10 9.18 -3.28
CA ARG A 296 -17.52 8.95 -4.67
C ARG A 296 -18.30 10.11 -5.28
N LEU A 297 -18.15 11.31 -4.72
CA LEU A 297 -18.83 12.51 -5.22
C LEU A 297 -18.23 12.99 -6.54
N GLY A 298 -16.91 12.98 -6.66
CA GLY A 298 -16.20 13.64 -7.76
C GLY A 298 -15.96 15.11 -7.46
N GLU A 299 -15.96 15.95 -8.50
CA GLU A 299 -15.85 17.41 -8.39
C GLU A 299 -14.53 17.91 -7.76
N ALA A 300 -13.46 17.10 -7.69
CA ALA A 300 -12.23 17.37 -6.93
C ALA A 300 -12.38 17.35 -5.39
N SER A 301 -13.50 16.87 -4.85
CA SER A 301 -13.74 16.87 -3.41
C SER A 301 -12.71 16.03 -2.62
N GLY A 302 -12.34 14.85 -3.13
CA GLY A 302 -11.28 14.02 -2.56
C GLY A 302 -9.89 14.62 -2.76
N ALA A 303 -9.61 15.23 -3.92
CA ALA A 303 -8.38 15.96 -4.19
C ALA A 303 -8.13 17.10 -3.20
N VAL A 304 -9.15 17.90 -2.90
CA VAL A 304 -9.02 18.99 -1.90
C VAL A 304 -8.93 18.44 -0.47
N THR A 305 -9.57 17.31 -0.18
CA THR A 305 -9.42 16.65 1.14
C THR A 305 -8.01 16.11 1.34
N ALA A 306 -7.43 15.50 0.29
CA ALA A 306 -6.03 15.06 0.30
C ALA A 306 -5.07 16.26 0.40
N LEU A 307 -5.37 17.38 -0.25
CA LEU A 307 -4.59 18.62 -0.14
C LEU A 307 -4.46 19.08 1.31
N LEU A 308 -5.55 19.11 2.09
CA LEU A 308 -5.49 19.48 3.51
C LEU A 308 -4.54 18.57 4.31
N THR A 309 -4.55 17.27 3.98
CA THR A 309 -3.68 16.28 4.61
C THR A 309 -2.21 16.52 4.23
N LEU A 310 -1.95 16.80 2.94
CA LEU A 310 -0.61 17.10 2.41
C LEU A 310 -0.07 18.43 2.92
N GLN A 311 -0.91 19.44 3.13
CA GLN A 311 -0.56 20.71 3.78
C GLN A 311 -0.04 20.46 5.20
N GLY A 312 -0.73 19.62 5.97
CA GLY A 312 -0.27 19.20 7.30
C GLY A 312 1.10 18.49 7.27
N ALA A 313 1.28 17.56 6.33
CA ALA A 313 2.54 16.85 6.16
C ALA A 313 3.70 17.78 5.72
N ALA A 314 3.45 18.70 4.78
CA ALA A 314 4.43 19.69 4.34
C ALA A 314 4.80 20.67 5.44
N ARG A 315 3.83 21.06 6.28
CA ARG A 315 4.07 21.87 7.46
C ARG A 315 4.95 21.14 8.47
N ALA A 316 4.71 19.85 8.72
CA ALA A 316 5.60 19.02 9.54
C ALA A 316 7.03 18.99 8.98
N MET A 317 7.19 18.80 7.66
CA MET A 317 8.51 18.85 7.01
C MET A 317 9.21 20.20 7.16
N LYS A 318 8.47 21.30 7.14
CA LYS A 318 8.99 22.66 7.22
C LYS A 318 9.36 23.06 8.65
N GLU A 319 8.44 22.85 9.59
CA GLU A 319 8.47 23.44 10.94
C GLU A 319 9.09 22.54 12.01
N MET A 320 9.10 21.22 11.82
CA MET A 320 9.76 20.35 12.79
C MET A 320 11.27 20.66 12.81
N ALA A 321 11.81 20.77 14.02
CA ALA A 321 13.23 20.97 14.23
C ALA A 321 14.04 19.77 13.72
N THR A 322 15.25 20.04 13.27
CA THR A 322 16.26 19.00 13.09
C THR A 322 16.83 18.56 14.43
N PHE A 323 17.46 17.38 14.48
CA PHE A 323 18.18 16.94 15.68
C PHE A 323 19.25 17.96 16.14
N GLU A 324 19.90 18.64 15.18
CA GLU A 324 20.90 19.69 15.45
C GLU A 324 20.28 20.93 16.13
N GLU A 325 19.16 21.43 15.60
CA GLU A 325 18.47 22.62 16.14
C GLU A 325 17.84 22.38 17.50
N ALA A 326 17.31 21.17 17.73
CA ALA A 326 16.55 20.88 18.94
C ALA A 326 17.43 20.63 20.18
N SER A 327 18.76 20.55 20.03
CA SER A 327 19.68 20.04 21.08
C SER A 327 19.22 18.70 21.69
N VAL A 328 18.34 18.00 20.99
CA VAL A 328 18.00 16.62 21.27
C VAL A 328 19.25 15.87 20.89
N ALA A 329 19.85 15.18 21.85
CA ALA A 329 20.98 14.32 21.56
C ALA A 329 20.60 13.52 20.32
N THR A 330 21.31 13.76 19.20
CA THR A 330 21.59 12.67 18.29
C THR A 330 22.11 11.62 19.25
N GLU A 331 21.37 10.53 19.47
CA GLU A 331 21.93 9.44 20.25
C GLU A 331 23.28 9.19 19.60
N ARG A 332 24.31 9.56 20.34
CA ARG A 332 25.65 9.09 20.12
C ARG A 332 25.47 7.58 20.20
N PHE A 333 25.35 6.95 19.03
CA PHE A 333 26.23 5.83 18.76
C PHE A 333 27.64 6.37 19.03
N ASP A 334 28.01 6.38 20.30
CA ASP A 334 29.31 6.84 20.74
C ASP A 334 30.30 5.93 20.04
N SER A 335 31.05 6.55 19.15
CA SER A 335 32.18 6.03 18.39
C SER A 335 33.38 5.67 19.29
N HIS A 336 33.13 5.30 20.54
CA HIS A 336 34.12 4.85 21.51
C HIS A 336 34.50 3.36 21.38
N LEU A 337 33.96 2.64 20.39
CA LEU A 337 34.56 1.38 19.92
C LEU A 337 35.22 1.47 18.54
N ALA A 338 35.43 2.69 18.01
CA ALA A 338 36.08 2.91 16.71
C ALA A 338 37.48 3.55 16.78
N SER A 339 38.04 3.82 17.97
CA SER A 339 39.34 4.51 18.10
C SER A 339 40.35 3.88 19.06
N ALA A 340 40.18 2.60 19.44
CA ALA A 340 41.28 1.84 20.05
C ALA A 340 42.34 1.37 19.03
N ILE A 341 42.10 1.52 17.72
CA ILE A 341 43.10 1.19 16.69
C ILE A 341 42.99 2.19 15.54
N SER A 342 43.46 3.43 15.74
CA SER A 342 44.15 4.15 14.66
C SER A 342 44.88 5.37 15.20
N ALA A 343 46.06 5.12 15.75
CA ALA A 343 47.11 6.12 15.85
C ALA A 343 48.41 5.46 15.42
N LYS A 344 48.67 5.48 14.11
CA LYS A 344 50.00 5.77 13.53
C LYS A 344 49.88 5.90 12.00
N HIS A 345 49.97 7.16 11.56
CA HIS A 345 50.68 7.65 10.36
C HIS A 345 50.58 6.78 9.10
N VAL A 346 49.71 7.10 8.14
CA VAL A 346 49.90 8.09 7.05
C VAL A 346 50.99 7.69 6.03
N HIS A 347 50.50 7.45 4.82
CA HIS A 347 51.09 7.62 3.47
C HIS A 347 51.58 6.42 2.64
N ASN A 348 51.18 6.55 1.37
CA ASN A 348 51.58 5.93 0.10
C ASN A 348 51.06 4.54 -0.26
N VAL A 349 50.13 4.55 -1.22
CA VAL A 349 50.02 3.53 -2.26
C VAL A 349 50.69 4.10 -3.51
N GLU A 350 51.79 3.50 -3.94
CA GLU A 350 52.00 3.17 -5.35
C GLU A 350 53.07 2.07 -5.48
N GLU A 351 52.90 1.29 -6.55
CA GLU A 351 53.81 0.30 -7.15
C GLU A 351 53.78 -1.19 -6.71
N GLN A 352 53.16 -1.97 -7.61
CA GLN A 352 53.75 -3.08 -8.37
C GLN A 352 54.21 -4.38 -7.66
N ARG A 353 53.56 -5.46 -8.14
CA ARG A 353 54.11 -6.76 -8.60
C ARG A 353 54.93 -7.63 -7.64
N ASP A 354 54.28 -8.76 -7.35
CA ASP A 354 54.72 -10.15 -7.59
C ASP A 354 55.75 -10.84 -6.68
N ASP A 355 55.57 -12.16 -6.65
CA ASP A 355 56.45 -13.25 -6.21
C ASP A 355 56.61 -13.57 -4.71
N GLY A 356 56.23 -14.80 -4.35
CA GLY A 356 57.00 -15.59 -3.38
C GLY A 356 56.24 -16.25 -2.22
N MET A 357 55.82 -17.51 -2.45
CA MET A 357 55.90 -18.64 -1.50
C MET A 357 55.42 -18.48 -0.03
N THR A 358 54.21 -19.01 0.20
CA THR A 358 53.85 -20.03 1.22
C THR A 358 54.46 -20.02 2.63
N LEU A 359 53.58 -19.92 3.63
CA LEU A 359 53.67 -20.58 4.94
C LEU A 359 52.27 -21.08 5.42
N PRO A 360 52.19 -22.06 6.33
CA PRO A 360 51.24 -23.18 6.28
C PRO A 360 50.02 -23.06 7.21
N GLY A 361 48.95 -23.78 6.85
CA GLY A 361 48.21 -24.66 7.77
C GLY A 361 47.32 -24.07 8.87
N LYS A 362 46.07 -23.73 8.50
CA LYS A 362 44.76 -23.98 9.17
C LYS A 362 44.67 -24.07 10.72
N SER A 363 43.79 -23.25 11.30
CA SER A 363 42.44 -23.63 11.81
C SER A 363 41.77 -22.41 12.47
N SER A 364 40.50 -22.04 12.31
CA SER A 364 39.35 -22.49 11.52
C SER A 364 38.49 -21.24 11.24
N SER A 365 38.12 -21.02 9.99
CA SER A 365 37.35 -19.89 9.46
C SER A 365 35.84 -20.08 9.64
N PHE A 366 35.11 -19.05 10.10
CA PHE A 366 33.74 -18.82 9.67
C PHE A 366 33.80 -18.08 8.33
N SER A 367 33.81 -18.82 7.23
CA SER A 367 33.62 -18.30 5.89
C SER A 367 32.13 -18.08 5.65
N GLN A 368 31.75 -16.84 5.33
CA GLN A 368 30.45 -16.49 4.77
C GLN A 368 30.42 -16.86 3.28
N GLU A 369 30.11 -18.12 2.98
CA GLU A 369 29.53 -18.56 1.71
C GLU A 369 28.50 -19.63 2.09
N GLU A 370 27.24 -19.52 1.64
CA GLU A 370 26.35 -20.68 1.69
C GLU A 370 27.04 -21.77 0.86
N PRO A 371 27.36 -22.95 1.41
CA PRO A 371 27.87 -24.03 0.59
C PRO A 371 26.77 -24.31 -0.43
N GLY A 372 27.06 -24.09 -1.71
CA GLY A 372 26.16 -24.45 -2.79
C GLY A 372 25.84 -25.93 -2.62
N LEU A 373 24.66 -26.23 -2.09
CA LEU A 373 24.23 -27.59 -1.82
C LEU A 373 24.06 -28.27 -3.18
N GLN A 374 25.13 -28.95 -3.62
CA GLN A 374 25.10 -29.83 -4.78
C GLN A 374 24.49 -31.14 -4.32
N TYR A 375 23.18 -31.28 -4.54
CA TYR A 375 22.48 -32.53 -4.33
C TYR A 375 22.66 -33.44 -5.55
N THR A 376 22.78 -34.74 -5.31
CA THR A 376 22.59 -35.76 -6.34
C THR A 376 21.09 -35.94 -6.63
N GLU A 377 20.73 -36.47 -7.80
CA GLU A 377 19.31 -36.75 -8.13
C GLU A 377 18.65 -37.70 -7.12
N GLU A 378 19.41 -38.62 -6.51
CA GLU A 378 18.92 -39.53 -5.46
C GLU A 378 18.62 -38.79 -4.15
N GLU A 379 19.41 -37.77 -3.79
CA GLU A 379 19.21 -36.95 -2.58
C GLU A 379 18.02 -35.97 -2.69
N LEU A 380 17.46 -35.77 -3.89
CA LEU A 380 16.25 -34.95 -4.07
C LEU A 380 14.97 -35.67 -3.62
N PHE A 381 14.98 -37.01 -3.56
CA PHE A 381 13.79 -37.79 -3.23
C PHE A 381 13.81 -38.23 -1.77
N PHE A 382 12.71 -37.92 -1.07
CA PHE A 382 12.52 -38.37 0.31
C PHE A 382 12.13 -39.84 0.34
N SER A 383 12.85 -40.63 1.13
CA SER A 383 12.47 -42.00 1.50
C SER A 383 11.14 -42.03 2.25
N GLU A 384 10.53 -43.22 2.38
CA GLU A 384 9.30 -43.38 3.17
C GLU A 384 9.49 -42.97 4.64
N ALA A 385 10.63 -43.31 5.23
CA ALA A 385 10.95 -42.93 6.60
C ALA A 385 11.07 -41.41 6.77
N GLU A 386 11.73 -40.72 5.82
CA GLU A 386 11.87 -39.26 5.87
C GLU A 386 10.52 -38.55 5.66
N ARG A 387 9.69 -39.02 4.72
CA ARG A 387 8.31 -38.51 4.55
C ARG A 387 7.48 -38.70 5.81
N ALA A 388 7.54 -39.90 6.42
CA ALA A 388 6.84 -40.18 7.66
C ALA A 388 7.32 -39.29 8.82
N ALA A 389 8.62 -38.98 8.88
CA ALA A 389 9.19 -38.09 9.89
C ALA A 389 8.64 -36.66 9.76
N VAL A 390 8.54 -36.12 8.54
CA VAL A 390 7.94 -34.79 8.29
C VAL A 390 6.49 -34.74 8.77
N TYR A 391 5.66 -35.69 8.35
CA TYR A 391 4.26 -35.73 8.78
C TYR A 391 4.11 -35.99 10.29
N LYS A 392 5.00 -36.78 10.89
CA LYS A 392 5.04 -36.97 12.35
C LYS A 392 5.31 -35.66 13.08
N ALA A 393 6.27 -34.84 12.62
CA ALA A 393 6.53 -33.52 13.20
C ALA A 393 5.30 -32.61 13.08
N ILE A 394 4.68 -32.55 11.90
CA ILE A 394 3.45 -31.77 11.65
C ILE A 394 2.33 -32.23 12.60
N TYR A 395 1.98 -33.52 12.62
CA TYR A 395 0.82 -33.98 13.39
C TYR A 395 1.04 -34.02 14.90
N LEU A 396 2.28 -34.08 15.38
CA LEU A 396 2.60 -34.16 16.80
C LEU A 396 3.08 -32.83 17.41
N ARG A 397 3.29 -31.76 16.63
CA ARG A 397 3.56 -30.43 17.21
C ARG A 397 2.37 -29.94 18.03
N ARG A 398 2.64 -29.25 19.13
CA ARG A 398 1.63 -28.75 20.07
C ARG A 398 2.02 -27.35 20.54
N ASP A 399 1.02 -26.56 20.88
CA ASP A 399 1.18 -25.31 21.64
C ASP A 399 1.35 -25.67 23.12
N ILE A 400 2.61 -25.77 23.54
CA ILE A 400 2.98 -26.16 24.90
C ILE A 400 2.97 -24.93 25.80
N ARG A 401 2.33 -25.04 26.96
CA ARG A 401 2.18 -23.92 27.91
C ARG A 401 2.81 -24.18 29.27
N ARG A 402 3.46 -25.33 29.42
CA ARG A 402 4.15 -25.74 30.64
C ARG A 402 5.53 -26.25 30.30
N PHE A 403 6.52 -25.77 31.03
CA PHE A 403 7.91 -26.09 30.76
C PHE A 403 8.62 -26.50 32.04
N VAL A 404 9.59 -27.38 31.90
CA VAL A 404 10.53 -27.67 32.99
C VAL A 404 11.72 -26.71 32.92
N PRO A 405 12.26 -26.26 34.06
CA PRO A 405 13.37 -25.30 34.12
C PRO A 405 14.70 -26.01 33.81
N LYS A 406 14.84 -26.51 32.58
CA LYS A 406 16.02 -27.17 32.05
C LYS A 406 16.53 -26.37 30.84
N GLU A 407 17.82 -26.04 30.84
CA GLU A 407 18.45 -25.30 29.75
C GLU A 407 18.42 -26.06 28.42
N LEU A 408 18.34 -25.31 27.32
CA LEU A 408 18.37 -25.84 25.96
C LEU A 408 19.79 -25.85 25.40
N PRO A 409 20.21 -26.92 24.70
CA PRO A 409 21.47 -26.94 23.96
C PRO A 409 21.52 -25.80 22.92
N GLU A 410 22.63 -25.07 22.86
CA GLU A 410 22.78 -23.91 21.99
C GLU A 410 22.78 -24.30 20.50
N ASP A 411 23.33 -25.46 20.16
CA ASP A 411 23.32 -26.01 18.81
C ASP A 411 21.89 -26.35 18.34
N ALA A 412 21.05 -26.89 19.23
CA ALA A 412 19.64 -27.14 18.94
C ALA A 412 18.86 -25.85 18.73
N LEU A 413 19.11 -24.81 19.54
CA LEU A 413 18.52 -23.48 19.34
C LEU A 413 18.92 -22.88 17.99
N LEU A 414 20.20 -22.96 17.62
CA LEU A 414 20.68 -22.47 16.33
C LEU A 414 20.04 -23.21 15.16
N ARG A 415 19.88 -24.54 15.24
CA ARG A 415 19.16 -25.31 14.21
C ARG A 415 17.70 -24.87 14.07
N ILE A 416 17.02 -24.59 15.18
CA ILE A 416 15.63 -24.08 15.16
C ILE A 416 15.54 -22.69 14.53
N LEU A 417 16.42 -21.77 14.94
CA LEU A 417 16.48 -20.41 14.37
C LEU A 417 16.81 -20.45 12.87
N ASN A 418 17.75 -21.32 12.48
CA ASN A 418 18.13 -21.50 11.09
C ASN A 418 16.95 -22.07 10.27
N ALA A 419 16.22 -23.05 10.80
CA ALA A 419 15.00 -23.55 10.15
C ALA A 419 13.97 -22.42 9.90
N GLY A 420 13.81 -21.50 10.87
CA GLY A 420 13.02 -20.29 10.70
C GLY A 420 13.57 -19.36 9.61
N HIS A 421 14.89 -19.18 9.55
CA HIS A 421 15.56 -18.39 8.50
C HIS A 421 15.40 -18.98 7.10
N HIS A 422 15.23 -20.30 6.97
CA HIS A 422 14.89 -20.97 5.72
C HIS A 422 13.38 -21.00 5.40
N GLY A 423 12.56 -20.19 6.09
CA GLY A 423 11.16 -19.99 5.72
C GLY A 423 11.00 -19.45 4.29
N PRO A 424 9.99 -19.87 3.52
CA PRO A 424 9.68 -19.22 2.25
C PRO A 424 9.31 -17.75 2.50
N SER A 425 9.85 -16.85 1.68
CA SER A 425 9.50 -15.42 1.75
C SER A 425 9.15 -14.82 0.39
N VAL A 426 8.15 -13.95 0.41
CA VAL A 426 7.73 -13.18 -0.76
C VAL A 426 8.90 -12.36 -1.29
N GLY A 427 9.14 -12.44 -2.60
CA GLY A 427 10.26 -11.77 -3.26
C GLY A 427 11.62 -12.01 -2.60
N PHE A 428 11.78 -13.13 -1.88
CA PHE A 428 12.99 -13.48 -1.13
C PHE A 428 13.42 -12.43 -0.09
N MET A 429 12.46 -11.67 0.46
CA MET A 429 12.77 -10.52 1.32
C MET A 429 13.15 -10.88 2.77
N GLN A 430 12.87 -12.11 3.22
CA GLN A 430 13.20 -12.61 4.57
C GLN A 430 12.89 -11.63 5.71
N PRO A 431 11.64 -11.18 5.89
CA PRO A 431 11.32 -9.99 6.68
C PRO A 431 11.45 -10.19 8.21
N TRP A 432 11.79 -11.38 8.69
CA TRP A 432 11.82 -11.70 10.11
C TRP A 432 13.09 -11.27 10.83
N ASN A 433 12.96 -10.99 12.13
CA ASN A 433 14.07 -11.00 13.08
C ASN A 433 13.74 -11.93 14.24
N PHE A 434 14.76 -12.48 14.88
CA PHE A 434 14.63 -13.35 16.05
C PHE A 434 15.35 -12.71 17.24
N ILE A 435 14.61 -12.26 18.24
CA ILE A 435 15.17 -11.71 19.48
C ILE A 435 15.10 -12.79 20.55
N VAL A 436 16.25 -13.35 20.92
CA VAL A 436 16.35 -14.39 21.96
C VAL A 436 16.41 -13.74 23.35
N ILE A 437 15.49 -14.12 24.23
CA ILE A 437 15.27 -13.51 25.54
C ILE A 437 15.44 -14.57 26.62
N ARG A 438 16.57 -14.52 27.32
CA ARG A 438 16.90 -15.36 28.49
C ARG A 438 16.82 -14.57 29.80
N ASP A 439 16.90 -13.24 29.72
CA ASP A 439 16.89 -12.34 30.88
C ASP A 439 15.55 -12.45 31.64
N HIS A 440 15.64 -12.85 32.91
CA HIS A 440 14.48 -13.08 33.77
C HIS A 440 13.68 -11.79 34.01
N LYS A 441 14.32 -10.63 34.10
CA LYS A 441 13.65 -9.33 34.31
C LYS A 441 12.83 -8.95 33.07
N LEU A 442 13.40 -9.11 31.87
CA LEU A 442 12.66 -8.90 30.61
C LEU A 442 11.48 -9.88 30.52
N LYS A 443 11.70 -11.17 30.81
CA LYS A 443 10.61 -12.17 30.82
C LYS A 443 9.51 -11.83 31.83
N GLN A 444 9.86 -11.27 32.99
CA GLN A 444 8.89 -10.77 33.97
C GLN A 444 8.06 -9.60 33.42
N GLN A 445 8.69 -8.65 32.74
CA GLN A 445 7.97 -7.53 32.09
C GLN A 445 7.01 -8.05 31.01
N LEU A 446 7.48 -8.96 30.15
CA LEU A 446 6.65 -9.61 29.13
C LEU A 446 5.46 -10.36 29.74
N ARG A 447 5.69 -11.13 30.81
CA ARG A 447 4.62 -11.80 31.54
C ARG A 447 3.59 -10.82 32.09
N ASN A 448 4.02 -9.67 32.62
CA ASN A 448 3.11 -8.70 33.21
C ASN A 448 2.19 -8.05 32.16
N VAL A 449 2.72 -7.74 30.97
CA VAL A 449 1.89 -7.19 29.88
C VAL A 449 0.93 -8.24 29.31
N VAL A 450 1.37 -9.49 29.22
CA VAL A 450 0.49 -10.60 28.80
C VAL A 450 -0.61 -10.85 29.81
N GLU A 451 -0.29 -10.81 31.11
CA GLU A 451 -1.29 -10.97 32.16
C GLU A 451 -2.31 -9.83 32.17
N ARG A 452 -1.86 -8.59 31.99
CA ARG A 452 -2.73 -7.42 31.85
C ARG A 452 -3.69 -7.57 30.68
N GLU A 453 -3.18 -7.95 29.50
CA GLU A 453 -4.01 -8.14 28.31
C GLU A 453 -4.96 -9.33 28.47
N ARG A 454 -4.54 -10.41 29.13
CA ARG A 454 -5.42 -11.55 29.43
C ARG A 454 -6.61 -11.15 30.29
N ILE A 455 -6.38 -10.35 31.33
CA ILE A 455 -7.47 -9.84 32.17
C ILE A 455 -8.41 -8.97 31.33
N ALA A 456 -7.88 -8.06 30.51
CA ALA A 456 -8.68 -7.20 29.65
C ALA A 456 -9.51 -8.01 28.61
N ALA A 457 -8.88 -8.97 27.94
CA ALA A 457 -9.51 -9.83 26.95
C ALA A 457 -10.63 -10.71 27.58
N SER A 458 -10.50 -11.10 28.85
CA SER A 458 -11.51 -11.90 29.56
C SER A 458 -12.88 -11.21 29.66
N LEU A 459 -12.93 -9.88 29.63
CA LEU A 459 -14.16 -9.09 29.70
C LEU A 459 -15.06 -9.32 28.48
N HIS A 460 -14.50 -9.76 27.36
CA HIS A 460 -15.21 -10.01 26.10
C HIS A 460 -15.92 -11.37 26.06
N PHE A 461 -15.73 -12.23 27.08
CA PHE A 461 -16.38 -13.54 27.15
C PHE A 461 -17.56 -13.54 28.14
N PRO A 462 -18.66 -14.26 27.82
CA PRO A 462 -19.71 -14.58 28.78
C PRO A 462 -19.18 -15.39 29.97
N ASP A 463 -19.79 -15.28 31.15
CA ASP A 463 -19.23 -15.72 32.44
C ASP A 463 -18.64 -17.15 32.43
N ARG A 464 -19.35 -18.14 31.86
CA ARG A 464 -18.84 -19.53 31.78
C ARG A 464 -17.57 -19.68 30.93
N LYS A 465 -17.46 -18.92 29.83
CA LYS A 465 -16.27 -18.93 28.96
C LYS A 465 -15.16 -18.02 29.47
N ARG A 466 -15.49 -17.01 30.27
CA ARG A 466 -14.53 -16.15 30.96
C ARG A 466 -13.67 -16.95 31.93
N ASP A 467 -14.29 -17.80 32.76
CA ASP A 467 -13.56 -18.64 33.72
C ASP A 467 -12.68 -19.71 33.03
N GLU A 468 -13.12 -20.24 31.90
CA GLU A 468 -12.31 -21.14 31.06
C GLU A 468 -11.12 -20.41 30.41
N TYR A 469 -11.34 -19.20 29.90
CA TYR A 469 -10.29 -18.37 29.33
C TYR A 469 -9.25 -17.93 30.38
N LEU A 470 -9.70 -17.55 31.58
CA LEU A 470 -8.83 -17.19 32.69
C LEU A 470 -8.09 -18.40 33.31
N ARG A 471 -8.43 -19.63 32.92
CA ARG A 471 -7.66 -20.83 33.28
C ARG A 471 -6.54 -21.16 32.29
N LEU A 472 -6.51 -20.49 31.13
CA LEU A 472 -5.39 -20.61 30.21
C LEU A 472 -4.15 -19.98 30.85
N LYS A 473 -3.17 -20.83 31.15
CA LYS A 473 -1.90 -20.46 31.79
C LYS A 473 -1.08 -19.47 30.96
N VAL A 474 -0.54 -18.45 31.63
CA VAL A 474 0.42 -17.45 31.10
C VAL A 474 1.84 -17.72 31.60
N GLU A 475 1.97 -18.62 32.57
CA GLU A 475 3.19 -18.91 33.33
C GLU A 475 4.31 -19.48 32.45
N GLY A 476 3.97 -20.04 31.28
CA GLY A 476 4.92 -20.58 30.32
C GLY A 476 6.02 -19.61 29.90
N ILE A 477 5.77 -18.29 29.91
CA ILE A 477 6.82 -17.29 29.67
C ILE A 477 7.92 -17.38 30.72
N LEU A 478 7.57 -17.51 32.01
CA LEU A 478 8.57 -17.57 33.07
C LEU A 478 9.19 -18.96 33.18
N GLU A 479 8.39 -20.02 33.04
CA GLU A 479 8.81 -21.42 33.14
C GLU A 479 9.81 -21.84 32.05
N ALA A 480 9.61 -21.38 30.80
CA ALA A 480 10.49 -21.73 29.69
C ALA A 480 11.92 -21.19 29.91
N PRO A 481 13.00 -21.93 29.62
CA PRO A 481 14.37 -21.42 29.72
C PRO A 481 14.64 -20.22 28.81
N LEU A 482 13.92 -20.07 27.69
CA LEU A 482 14.03 -18.89 26.83
C LEU A 482 12.71 -18.56 26.11
N THR A 483 12.59 -17.30 25.70
CA THR A 483 11.52 -16.80 24.82
C THR A 483 12.16 -16.16 23.59
N ILE A 484 11.60 -16.39 22.41
CA ILE A 484 12.01 -15.73 21.16
C ILE A 484 10.89 -14.79 20.73
N CYS A 485 11.19 -13.50 20.58
CA CYS A 485 10.29 -12.59 19.89
C CYS A 485 10.62 -12.64 18.39
N VAL A 486 9.67 -13.13 17.60
CA VAL A 486 9.75 -13.09 16.14
C VAL A 486 9.07 -11.82 15.65
N THR A 487 9.75 -11.06 14.80
CA THR A 487 9.23 -9.79 14.28
C THR A 487 9.01 -9.83 12.77
N ASN A 488 8.30 -8.84 12.25
CA ASN A 488 8.16 -8.54 10.83
C ASN A 488 8.70 -7.13 10.58
N ASP A 489 9.77 -7.04 9.80
CA ASP A 489 10.34 -5.79 9.28
C ASP A 489 9.86 -5.60 7.82
N PRO A 490 8.83 -4.76 7.61
CA PRO A 490 8.28 -4.58 6.28
C PRO A 490 9.20 -3.79 5.34
N THR A 491 10.30 -3.22 5.85
CA THR A 491 11.22 -2.40 5.06
C THR A 491 12.32 -3.23 4.38
N ARG A 492 12.45 -4.50 4.76
CA ARG A 492 13.47 -5.39 4.20
C ARG A 492 13.21 -5.69 2.72
N GLY A 493 14.28 -5.73 1.92
CA GLY A 493 14.17 -5.92 0.47
C GLY A 493 13.85 -4.64 -0.32
N GLY A 494 13.79 -3.48 0.35
CA GLY A 494 13.60 -2.18 -0.30
C GLY A 494 12.16 -1.88 -0.70
N SER A 495 11.97 -0.84 -1.53
CA SER A 495 10.64 -0.29 -1.86
C SER A 495 9.81 -1.17 -2.83
N HIS A 496 10.45 -2.15 -3.49
CA HIS A 496 9.82 -3.01 -4.49
C HIS A 496 10.23 -4.46 -4.26
N VAL A 497 9.41 -5.20 -3.52
CA VAL A 497 9.57 -6.64 -3.33
C VAL A 497 8.60 -7.38 -4.25
N LEU A 498 9.14 -8.29 -5.08
CA LEU A 498 8.36 -9.09 -6.02
C LEU A 498 7.24 -9.84 -5.30
N GLY A 499 6.00 -9.75 -5.78
CA GLY A 499 4.83 -10.38 -5.17
C GLY A 499 4.21 -9.61 -3.99
N ARG A 500 5.01 -8.86 -3.22
CA ARG A 500 4.51 -8.07 -2.08
C ARG A 500 3.70 -6.85 -2.53
N ASN A 501 4.06 -6.22 -3.65
CA ASN A 501 3.38 -5.02 -4.14
C ASN A 501 1.88 -5.24 -4.41
N SER A 502 1.49 -6.47 -4.77
CA SER A 502 0.10 -6.84 -5.04
C SER A 502 -0.67 -7.22 -3.77
N ILE A 503 0.00 -7.85 -2.81
CA ILE A 503 -0.58 -8.30 -1.54
C ILE A 503 0.40 -7.91 -0.41
N PRO A 504 0.28 -6.69 0.16
CA PRO A 504 1.26 -6.13 1.09
C PRO A 504 1.53 -6.97 2.33
N GLU A 505 0.57 -7.78 2.78
CA GLU A 505 0.61 -8.64 3.96
C GLU A 505 1.40 -9.95 3.74
N THR A 506 1.87 -10.20 2.52
CA THR A 506 2.68 -11.39 2.19
C THR A 506 4.00 -11.45 2.95
N ASP A 507 4.50 -10.33 3.47
CA ASP A 507 5.62 -10.32 4.40
C ASP A 507 5.27 -10.97 5.74
N LEU A 508 4.11 -10.65 6.29
CA LEU A 508 3.59 -11.26 7.51
C LEU A 508 3.30 -12.75 7.31
N PHE A 509 2.83 -13.14 6.10
CA PHE A 509 2.69 -14.55 5.74
C PHE A 509 4.06 -15.25 5.70
N SER A 510 5.09 -14.57 5.19
CA SER A 510 6.47 -15.07 5.19
C SER A 510 6.97 -15.32 6.63
N VAL A 511 6.69 -14.40 7.55
CA VAL A 511 7.01 -14.61 8.98
C VAL A 511 6.22 -15.78 9.58
N SER A 512 4.97 -15.97 9.17
CA SER A 512 4.15 -17.11 9.62
C SER A 512 4.77 -18.44 9.18
N CYS A 513 5.31 -18.52 7.96
CA CYS A 513 6.04 -19.69 7.47
C CYS A 513 7.34 -19.93 8.26
N ALA A 514 8.10 -18.86 8.57
CA ALA A 514 9.30 -18.96 9.42
C ALA A 514 8.97 -19.52 10.81
N ILE A 515 7.90 -19.05 11.44
CA ILE A 515 7.47 -19.56 12.76
C ILE A 515 7.03 -21.02 12.67
N GLU A 516 6.28 -21.42 11.63
CA GLU A 516 5.90 -22.83 11.44
C GLU A 516 7.14 -23.72 11.27
N ASN A 517 8.15 -23.30 10.50
CA ASN A 517 9.42 -24.03 10.39
C ASN A 517 10.11 -24.19 11.75
N MET A 518 10.17 -23.13 12.56
CA MET A 518 10.71 -23.20 13.92
C MET A 518 9.95 -24.21 14.78
N TRP A 519 8.62 -24.28 14.66
CA TRP A 519 7.77 -25.20 15.43
C TRP A 519 8.01 -26.66 15.04
N LEU A 520 8.16 -26.92 13.73
CA LEU A 520 8.47 -28.25 13.20
C LEU A 520 9.88 -28.69 13.59
N ALA A 521 10.87 -27.81 13.46
CA ALA A 521 12.24 -28.06 13.88
C ALA A 521 12.33 -28.33 15.38
N ALA A 522 11.69 -27.49 16.21
CA ALA A 522 11.64 -27.70 17.65
C ALA A 522 11.03 -29.07 17.98
N ARG A 523 9.93 -29.45 17.31
CA ARG A 523 9.33 -30.78 17.53
C ARG A 523 10.29 -31.92 17.17
N ALA A 524 11.02 -31.81 16.06
CA ALA A 524 12.00 -32.79 15.62
C ALA A 524 13.19 -32.92 16.60
N GLU A 525 13.63 -31.80 17.18
CA GLU A 525 14.65 -31.72 18.24
C GLU A 525 14.14 -32.17 19.62
N ASN A 526 12.86 -32.57 19.74
CA ASN A 526 12.16 -32.87 21.00
C ASN A 526 12.15 -31.71 21.99
N ILE A 527 12.11 -30.49 21.47
CA ILE A 527 11.96 -29.24 22.21
C ILE A 527 10.49 -28.81 22.11
N ALA A 528 9.92 -28.48 23.26
CA ALA A 528 8.59 -27.91 23.35
C ALA A 528 8.62 -26.44 22.92
N LEU A 529 7.57 -26.02 22.21
CA LEU A 529 7.37 -24.63 21.80
C LEU A 529 5.93 -24.21 22.12
N GLY A 530 5.77 -23.02 22.70
CA GLY A 530 4.49 -22.38 22.96
C GLY A 530 4.40 -21.01 22.31
N TRP A 531 3.27 -20.69 21.68
CA TRP A 531 3.03 -19.38 21.08
C TRP A 531 2.17 -18.53 22.03
N VAL A 532 2.74 -17.43 22.53
CA VAL A 532 1.99 -16.40 23.24
C VAL A 532 1.63 -15.25 22.31
N SER A 533 0.34 -14.88 22.27
CA SER A 533 -0.20 -13.83 21.39
C SER A 533 -1.19 -12.90 22.09
N ILE A 534 -1.28 -12.95 23.42
CA ILE A 534 -2.22 -12.16 24.22
C ILE A 534 -1.45 -10.96 24.78
N TYR A 535 -1.16 -9.98 23.94
CA TYR A 535 -0.49 -8.73 24.31
C TYR A 535 -0.78 -7.64 23.29
N GLN A 536 -0.58 -6.37 23.68
CA GLN A 536 -0.53 -5.27 22.75
C GLN A 536 0.88 -5.14 22.16
N LYS A 537 0.99 -5.00 20.84
CA LYS A 537 2.28 -4.92 20.15
C LYS A 537 3.18 -3.76 20.63
N PRO A 538 2.65 -2.55 20.92
CA PRO A 538 3.46 -1.46 21.45
C PRO A 538 4.18 -1.78 22.76
N ASP A 539 3.55 -2.56 23.65
CA ASP A 539 4.18 -2.97 24.92
C ASP A 539 5.44 -3.83 24.66
N ILE A 540 5.34 -4.76 23.72
CA ILE A 540 6.46 -5.62 23.35
C ILE A 540 7.55 -4.79 22.66
N GLN A 541 7.16 -3.82 21.83
CA GLN A 541 8.11 -2.91 21.20
C GLN A 541 8.88 -2.08 22.22
N GLU A 542 8.20 -1.56 23.24
CA GLU A 542 8.82 -0.80 24.33
C GLU A 542 9.77 -1.68 25.16
N ILE A 543 9.30 -2.83 25.64
CA ILE A 543 10.08 -3.74 26.50
C ILE A 543 11.35 -4.22 25.78
N LEU A 544 11.24 -4.59 24.51
CA LEU A 544 12.34 -5.17 23.74
C LEU A 544 13.08 -4.14 22.87
N ARG A 545 12.73 -2.86 22.97
CA ARG A 545 13.31 -1.77 22.18
C ARG A 545 13.24 -2.04 20.67
N ILE A 546 12.13 -2.63 20.22
CA ILE A 546 11.89 -2.91 18.81
C ILE A 546 11.49 -1.60 18.12
N PRO A 547 12.09 -1.25 16.96
CA PRO A 547 11.73 -0.04 16.23
C PRO A 547 10.22 0.01 15.90
N PRO A 548 9.60 1.20 15.88
CA PRO A 548 8.15 1.32 15.64
C PRO A 548 7.65 0.71 14.32
N HIS A 549 8.50 0.72 13.27
CA HIS A 549 8.17 0.13 11.97
C HIS A 549 8.25 -1.40 11.95
N VAL A 550 8.94 -2.01 12.92
CA VAL A 550 9.09 -3.46 13.06
C VAL A 550 8.00 -3.98 13.98
N THR A 551 7.21 -4.92 13.48
CA THR A 551 6.03 -5.43 14.18
C THR A 551 6.35 -6.74 14.89
N PRO A 552 6.18 -6.87 16.21
CA PRO A 552 6.21 -8.16 16.90
C PRO A 552 5.08 -9.06 16.39
N VAL A 553 5.42 -10.27 15.94
CA VAL A 553 4.46 -11.25 15.39
C VAL A 553 4.10 -12.32 16.41
N GLY A 554 5.09 -12.83 17.15
CA GLY A 554 4.86 -13.85 18.17
C GLY A 554 5.96 -13.89 19.23
N LEU A 555 5.56 -14.18 20.47
CA LEU A 555 6.47 -14.58 21.54
C LEU A 555 6.45 -16.10 21.63
N LEU A 556 7.54 -16.74 21.20
CA LEU A 556 7.68 -18.18 21.20
C LEU A 556 8.47 -18.61 22.44
N THR A 557 7.83 -19.30 23.35
CA THR A 557 8.47 -19.89 24.54
C THR A 557 9.03 -21.25 24.18
N LEU A 558 10.32 -21.50 24.45
CA LEU A 558 10.98 -22.77 24.10
C LEU A 558 11.58 -23.41 25.35
N GLY A 559 11.43 -24.73 25.48
CA GLY A 559 11.96 -25.49 26.61
C GLY A 559 11.69 -26.99 26.51
N TYR A 560 11.94 -27.72 27.59
CA TYR A 560 11.47 -29.10 27.72
C TYR A 560 10.12 -29.14 28.44
N THR A 561 9.35 -30.20 28.24
CA THR A 561 8.09 -30.43 28.95
C THR A 561 7.92 -31.92 29.25
N ASP A 562 7.35 -32.22 30.42
CA ASP A 562 6.93 -33.58 30.79
C ASP A 562 5.46 -33.83 30.38
N GLU A 563 4.75 -32.78 29.95
CA GLU A 563 3.34 -32.83 29.56
C GLU A 563 3.20 -32.71 28.04
N TRP A 564 3.24 -33.85 27.34
CA TRP A 564 2.98 -33.91 25.90
C TRP A 564 1.51 -34.28 25.63
N PRO A 565 0.63 -33.30 25.36
CA PRO A 565 -0.78 -33.60 25.19
C PRO A 565 -1.01 -34.36 23.87
N GLN A 566 -1.75 -35.47 23.96
CA GLN A 566 -2.07 -36.30 22.78
C GLN A 566 -2.89 -35.53 21.74
N GLN A 567 -3.69 -34.55 22.17
CA GLN A 567 -4.51 -33.68 21.32
C GLN A 567 -4.23 -32.19 21.63
N PRO A 568 -4.63 -31.24 20.76
CA PRO A 568 -4.51 -29.82 21.07
C PRO A 568 -5.24 -29.46 22.37
N ILE A 569 -4.61 -28.64 23.22
CA ILE A 569 -5.14 -28.28 24.56
C ILE A 569 -6.56 -27.70 24.47
N LEU A 570 -6.80 -26.82 23.48
CA LEU A 570 -8.11 -26.22 23.23
C LEU A 570 -9.19 -27.25 22.84
N LYS A 571 -8.81 -28.38 22.23
CA LYS A 571 -9.75 -29.46 21.96
C LYS A 571 -10.05 -30.23 23.24
N THR A 572 -9.03 -30.61 24.01
CA THR A 572 -9.21 -31.33 25.27
C THR A 572 -9.97 -30.53 26.32
N SER A 573 -9.89 -29.20 26.27
CA SER A 573 -10.66 -28.30 27.14
C SER A 573 -12.07 -27.99 26.63
N GLY A 574 -12.51 -28.60 25.51
CA GLY A 574 -13.83 -28.37 24.93
C GLY A 574 -14.02 -27.00 24.27
N TRP A 575 -12.94 -26.25 24.02
CA TRP A 575 -13.03 -24.89 23.46
C TRP A 575 -13.40 -24.89 21.98
N ARG A 576 -12.74 -25.74 21.19
CA ARG A 576 -13.00 -25.89 19.75
C ARG A 576 -12.45 -27.21 19.22
N GLU A 577 -13.14 -27.79 18.25
CA GLU A 577 -12.64 -28.94 17.50
C GLU A 577 -12.08 -28.53 16.13
N ARG A 578 -11.21 -29.39 15.59
CA ARG A 578 -10.71 -29.23 14.21
C ARG A 578 -11.88 -29.46 13.26
N VAL A 579 -12.13 -28.50 12.37
CA VAL A 579 -13.10 -28.63 11.29
C VAL A 579 -12.71 -29.81 10.40
N PRO A 580 -13.65 -30.69 9.98
CA PRO A 580 -13.36 -31.78 9.07
C PRO A 580 -12.67 -31.29 7.78
N PHE A 581 -11.67 -32.03 7.29
CA PHE A 581 -10.90 -31.64 6.10
C PHE A 581 -11.79 -31.42 4.87
N THR A 582 -12.81 -32.25 4.71
CA THR A 582 -13.78 -32.17 3.61
C THR A 582 -14.64 -30.91 3.63
N GLU A 583 -14.79 -30.23 4.77
CA GLU A 583 -15.56 -28.99 4.86
C GLU A 583 -14.77 -27.75 4.40
N VAL A 584 -13.45 -27.86 4.39
CA VAL A 584 -12.53 -26.78 3.96
C VAL A 584 -11.88 -27.07 2.60
N LEU A 585 -12.24 -28.19 1.98
CA LEU A 585 -11.80 -28.55 0.64
C LEU A 585 -12.87 -28.12 -0.38
N TYR A 586 -12.49 -27.21 -1.28
CA TYR A 586 -13.30 -26.83 -2.43
C TYR A 586 -12.51 -27.08 -3.73
N GLN A 587 -13.21 -27.46 -4.79
CA GLN A 587 -12.63 -27.68 -6.11
C GLN A 587 -12.97 -26.54 -7.05
N ASN A 588 -11.94 -25.93 -7.65
CA ASN A 588 -11.98 -24.85 -8.64
C ASN A 588 -12.58 -23.52 -8.14
N GLN A 589 -13.69 -23.54 -7.41
CA GLN A 589 -14.44 -22.36 -6.98
C GLN A 589 -14.89 -22.51 -5.53
N TRP A 590 -15.06 -21.37 -4.86
CA TRP A 590 -15.56 -21.34 -3.49
C TRP A 590 -16.95 -22.00 -3.38
N GLY A 591 -17.12 -22.89 -2.39
CA GLY A 591 -18.38 -23.59 -2.14
C GLY A 591 -18.57 -24.87 -2.95
N ASN A 592 -17.80 -25.10 -4.02
CA ASN A 592 -17.89 -26.34 -4.78
C ASN A 592 -17.09 -27.44 -4.08
N ARG A 593 -17.76 -28.41 -3.43
CA ARG A 593 -17.09 -29.39 -2.58
C ARG A 593 -16.49 -30.60 -3.31
N GLY A 594 -16.71 -30.74 -4.61
CA GLY A 594 -16.12 -31.82 -5.43
C GLY A 594 -16.75 -33.18 -5.18
#